data_AF-A0A2S7PDY2-F1
#
_entry.id   AF-A0A2S7PDY2-F1
#
_cell.length_a   1.000
_cell.length_b   1.000
_cell.length_c   1.000
_cell.angle_alpha   90.00
_cell.angle_beta   90.00
_cell.angle_gamma   90.00
#
_symmetry.space_group_name_H-M   'P 1'
#
loop_
_entity.id
_entity.type
_entity.pdbx_description
1 polymer ?
#
loop_
_entity_poly.entity_id
_entity_poly.type
_entity_poly.pdbx_seq_one_letter_code
_entity_poly.pdbx_strand_id
1 'polypeptide(L)'
;MKNLVPPNSVVPTVTPNNNSDIVIDSRIPIWHGDLSRFDRDADYLHMRDRLSNAAYYGQMRDVVDTLAMGEVEYGERWANAPKLRYDPLRASGWTPLHQAVYMGSSIHEIKRLIEEFGASRLARTILAGDLPYPSMTALEIAQHLGATHLESVLAPVIYHAVPNNVLSRVQERFHGLVREDLGRRAAKGLRLPELEVLGELRVPLMWFPLRQSQGEGGVRT
;
A
#
# COMPACT_ATOMS: atom_id res chain seq x y z
N MET A 1 -3.51 39.45 -24.92
CA MET A 1 -2.72 38.61 -24.00
C MET A 1 -3.54 38.41 -22.75
N LYS A 2 -4.19 37.26 -22.60
CA LYS A 2 -5.11 36.94 -21.50
C LYS A 2 -4.40 35.95 -20.57
N ASN A 3 -4.20 36.32 -19.31
CA ASN A 3 -3.79 35.40 -18.25
C ASN A 3 -4.96 34.48 -17.95
N LEU A 4 -4.83 33.20 -18.31
CA LEU A 4 -5.75 32.14 -17.91
C LEU A 4 -5.20 31.52 -16.62
N VAL A 5 -5.81 31.90 -15.49
CA VAL A 5 -5.68 31.19 -14.23
C VAL A 5 -6.48 29.88 -14.36
N PRO A 6 -5.89 28.70 -14.14
CA PRO A 6 -6.64 27.45 -14.16
C PRO A 6 -7.54 27.34 -12.91
N PRO A 7 -8.75 26.78 -13.04
CA PRO A 7 -9.70 26.70 -11.93
C PRO A 7 -9.31 25.56 -10.97
N ASN A 8 -9.45 25.84 -9.67
CA ASN A 8 -9.41 24.91 -8.52
C ASN A 8 -8.05 24.30 -8.15
N SER A 9 -7.12 25.16 -7.70
CA SER A 9 -6.10 24.77 -6.72
C SER A 9 -6.76 24.65 -5.33
N VAL A 10 -7.33 23.49 -5.01
CA VAL A 10 -7.66 23.18 -3.61
C VAL A 10 -6.37 22.77 -2.92
N VAL A 11 -5.68 23.74 -2.33
CA VAL A 11 -4.67 23.48 -1.30
C VAL A 11 -5.40 22.83 -0.13
N PRO A 12 -5.03 21.62 0.33
CA PRO A 12 -5.60 21.08 1.54
C PRO A 12 -5.25 22.02 2.69
N THR A 13 -6.26 22.75 3.17
CA THR A 13 -6.13 23.61 4.33
C THR A 13 -6.27 22.72 5.55
N VAL A 14 -5.20 22.54 6.31
CA VAL A 14 -5.30 22.02 7.68
C VAL A 14 -5.93 23.12 8.51
N THR A 15 -7.26 23.16 8.58
CA THR A 15 -7.96 24.01 9.54
C THR A 15 -7.94 23.31 10.90
N PRO A 16 -7.33 23.89 11.94
CA PRO A 16 -7.47 23.37 13.28
C PRO A 16 -8.88 23.73 13.76
N ASN A 17 -9.81 22.79 13.66
CA ASN A 17 -11.08 22.92 14.36
C ASN A 17 -10.90 22.44 15.80
N ASN A 18 -11.37 23.24 16.75
CA ASN A 18 -11.28 23.06 18.20
C ASN A 18 -12.12 21.88 18.75
N ASN A 19 -12.26 20.79 17.99
CA ASN A 19 -12.71 19.49 18.46
C ASN A 19 -11.86 18.45 17.75
N SER A 20 -11.26 17.56 18.53
CA SER A 20 -10.20 16.61 18.17
C SER A 20 -10.63 15.47 17.24
N ASP A 21 -11.27 15.80 16.11
CA ASP A 21 -11.52 14.87 15.02
C ASP A 21 -10.74 15.34 13.79
N ILE A 22 -9.64 14.66 13.50
CA ILE A 22 -8.89 14.83 12.26
C ILE A 22 -9.81 14.37 11.12
N VAL A 23 -10.35 15.30 10.35
CA VAL A 23 -11.07 14.98 9.11
C VAL A 23 -10.02 14.48 8.10
N ILE A 24 -9.89 13.17 7.97
CA ILE A 24 -9.08 12.55 6.93
C ILE A 24 -9.76 12.86 5.59
N ASP A 25 -9.12 13.66 4.73
CA ASP A 25 -9.51 13.71 3.32
C ASP A 25 -9.37 12.29 2.77
N SER A 26 -10.51 11.66 2.45
CA SER A 26 -10.61 10.27 1.98
C SER A 26 -9.80 10.00 0.69
N ARG A 27 -9.20 11.03 0.11
CA ARG A 27 -8.32 10.94 -1.06
C ARG A 27 -6.85 10.75 -0.72
N ILE A 28 -6.41 10.91 0.53
CA ILE A 28 -5.01 10.67 0.90
C ILE A 28 -4.76 9.15 0.94
N PRO A 29 -3.80 8.61 0.17
CA PRO A 29 -3.48 7.19 0.20
C PRO A 29 -3.05 6.70 1.58
N ILE A 30 -3.39 5.45 1.91
CA ILE A 30 -3.00 4.80 3.15
C ILE A 30 -2.03 3.65 2.84
N TRP A 31 -0.89 3.62 3.52
CA TRP A 31 0.01 2.48 3.57
C TRP A 31 -0.44 1.50 4.64
N HIS A 32 -1.06 0.39 4.22
CA HIS A 32 -1.46 -0.68 5.13
C HIS A 32 -0.27 -1.56 5.51
N GLY A 33 0.62 -1.01 6.35
CA GLY A 33 1.86 -1.67 6.75
C GLY A 33 1.74 -2.67 7.90
N ASP A 34 0.64 -2.69 8.64
CA ASP A 34 0.39 -3.76 9.61
C ASP A 34 0.06 -5.08 8.90
N LEU A 35 0.94 -6.06 9.07
CA LEU A 35 0.85 -7.38 8.42
C LEU A 35 0.19 -8.43 9.34
N SER A 36 -0.15 -8.04 10.56
CA SER A 36 -0.67 -8.94 11.60
C SER A 36 -2.16 -9.21 11.43
N ARG A 37 -2.58 -10.41 11.85
CA ARG A 37 -3.99 -10.77 12.02
C ARG A 37 -4.51 -10.48 13.43
N PHE A 38 -3.62 -10.26 14.40
CA PHE A 38 -4.01 -10.01 15.80
C PHE A 38 -4.77 -8.68 15.93
N ASP A 39 -5.69 -8.61 16.89
CA ASP A 39 -6.48 -7.41 17.21
C ASP A 39 -7.31 -6.88 16.03
N ARG A 40 -7.87 -7.81 15.24
CA ARG A 40 -8.78 -7.55 14.11
C ARG A 40 -10.06 -8.33 14.32
N ASP A 41 -11.18 -7.72 13.95
CA ASP A 41 -12.48 -8.40 13.93
C ASP A 41 -12.50 -9.51 12.86
N ALA A 42 -13.29 -10.56 13.10
CA ALA A 42 -13.40 -11.72 12.22
C ALA A 42 -13.93 -11.35 10.83
N ASP A 43 -14.88 -10.42 10.72
CA ASP A 43 -15.46 -9.99 9.45
C ASP A 43 -14.43 -9.22 8.61
N TYR A 44 -13.64 -8.36 9.25
CA TYR A 44 -12.53 -7.66 8.61
C TYR A 44 -11.48 -8.66 8.08
N LEU A 45 -11.11 -9.65 8.90
CA LEU A 45 -10.15 -10.69 8.48
C LEU A 45 -10.69 -11.52 7.32
N HIS A 46 -11.97 -11.88 7.35
CA HIS A 46 -12.62 -12.61 6.27
C HIS A 46 -12.57 -11.81 4.96
N MET A 47 -12.85 -10.50 4.99
CA MET A 47 -12.78 -9.66 3.79
C MET A 47 -11.35 -9.50 3.26
N ARG A 48 -10.37 -9.33 4.14
CA ARG A 48 -8.93 -9.27 3.75
C ARG A 48 -8.44 -10.60 3.18
N ASP A 49 -8.92 -11.72 3.68
CA ASP A 49 -8.63 -13.04 3.14
C ASP A 49 -9.32 -13.26 1.79
N ARG A 50 -10.57 -12.81 1.62
CA ARG A 50 -11.27 -12.82 0.33
C ARG A 50 -10.47 -12.09 -0.74
N LEU A 51 -10.02 -10.87 -0.45
CA LEU A 51 -9.17 -10.09 -1.38
C LEU A 51 -7.91 -10.88 -1.76
N SER A 52 -7.21 -11.39 -0.75
CA SER A 52 -5.92 -12.08 -0.97
C SER A 52 -6.09 -13.38 -1.73
N ASN A 53 -7.14 -14.15 -1.46
CA ASN A 53 -7.43 -15.42 -2.12
C ASN A 53 -7.93 -15.18 -3.55
N ALA A 54 -8.82 -14.21 -3.77
CA ALA A 54 -9.26 -13.83 -5.11
C ALA A 54 -8.09 -13.39 -5.99
N ALA A 55 -7.18 -12.57 -5.45
CA ALA A 55 -5.98 -12.16 -6.15
C ALA A 55 -5.07 -13.36 -6.49
N TYR A 56 -4.84 -14.24 -5.52
CA TYR A 56 -4.03 -15.45 -5.71
C TYR A 56 -4.59 -16.40 -6.79
N TYR A 57 -5.91 -16.51 -6.91
CA TYR A 57 -6.56 -17.36 -7.92
C TYR A 57 -6.89 -16.62 -9.23
N GLY A 58 -6.44 -15.37 -9.41
CA GLY A 58 -6.71 -14.60 -10.62
C GLY A 58 -8.17 -14.18 -10.81
N GLN A 59 -8.98 -14.18 -9.74
CA GLN A 59 -10.40 -13.83 -9.78
C GLN A 59 -10.58 -12.30 -9.73
N MET A 60 -10.24 -11.61 -10.82
CA MET A 60 -10.17 -10.13 -10.85
C MET A 60 -11.49 -9.42 -10.57
N ARG A 61 -12.62 -10.04 -10.94
CA ARG A 61 -13.93 -9.53 -10.54
C ARG A 61 -14.08 -9.49 -9.01
N ASP A 62 -13.74 -10.58 -8.33
CA ASP A 62 -13.81 -10.65 -6.87
C ASP A 62 -12.80 -9.74 -6.20
N VAL A 63 -11.61 -9.54 -6.79
CA VAL A 63 -10.64 -8.55 -6.31
C VAL A 63 -11.25 -7.15 -6.31
N VAL A 64 -11.79 -6.72 -7.44
CA VAL A 64 -12.44 -5.40 -7.59
C VAL A 64 -13.60 -5.24 -6.61
N ASP A 65 -14.50 -6.24 -6.56
CA ASP A 65 -15.68 -6.18 -5.68
C ASP A 65 -15.24 -6.07 -4.21
N THR A 66 -14.20 -6.81 -3.81
CA THR A 66 -13.66 -6.77 -2.44
C THR A 66 -12.94 -5.45 -2.14
N LEU A 67 -12.23 -4.87 -3.11
CA LEU A 67 -11.60 -3.54 -2.93
C LEU A 67 -12.66 -2.45 -2.74
N ALA A 68 -13.74 -2.48 -3.52
CA ALA A 68 -14.84 -1.55 -3.39
C ALA A 68 -15.58 -1.72 -2.04
N MET A 69 -15.82 -2.96 -1.60
CA MET A 69 -16.38 -3.24 -0.27
C MET A 69 -15.47 -2.74 0.85
N GLY A 70 -14.15 -2.89 0.73
CA GLY A 70 -13.18 -2.35 1.69
C GLY A 70 -13.32 -0.84 1.91
N GLU A 71 -13.50 -0.09 0.82
CA GLU A 71 -13.69 1.35 0.89
C GLU A 71 -15.05 1.72 1.49
N VAL A 72 -16.12 1.00 1.15
CA VAL A 72 -17.47 1.28 1.64
C VAL A 72 -17.65 0.90 3.11
N GLU A 73 -17.21 -0.29 3.51
CA GLU A 73 -17.46 -0.85 4.85
C GLU A 73 -16.43 -0.38 5.88
N TYR A 74 -15.18 -0.17 5.47
CA TYR A 74 -14.09 0.14 6.38
C TYR A 74 -13.42 1.50 6.11
N GLY A 75 -13.77 2.19 5.01
CA GLY A 75 -13.09 3.42 4.61
C GLY A 75 -11.63 3.18 4.19
N GLU A 76 -11.25 1.94 3.87
CA GLU A 76 -9.85 1.57 3.61
C GLU A 76 -9.63 1.18 2.14
N ARG A 77 -8.51 1.63 1.56
CA ARG A 77 -8.11 1.32 0.17
C ARG A 77 -7.03 0.25 0.14
N TRP A 78 -7.44 -1.00 -0.10
CA TRP A 78 -6.55 -2.16 0.03
C TRP A 78 -5.74 -2.53 -1.23
N ALA A 79 -5.72 -1.70 -2.28
CA ALA A 79 -5.02 -2.02 -3.52
C ALA A 79 -3.51 -2.25 -3.35
N ASN A 80 -2.92 -1.67 -2.31
CA ASN A 80 -1.51 -1.84 -1.93
C ASN A 80 -1.33 -2.72 -0.68
N ALA A 81 -2.41 -3.29 -0.14
CA ALA A 81 -2.37 -4.03 1.10
C ALA A 81 -1.96 -5.49 0.84
N PRO A 82 -0.89 -5.99 1.50
CA PRO A 82 -0.53 -7.39 1.43
C PRO A 82 -1.47 -8.26 2.27
N LYS A 83 -1.38 -9.58 2.05
CA LYS A 83 -2.07 -10.59 2.87
C LYS A 83 -1.60 -10.53 4.32
N LEU A 84 -2.55 -10.49 5.25
CA LEU A 84 -2.29 -10.56 6.69
C LEU A 84 -1.91 -11.97 7.13
N ARG A 85 -1.00 -12.08 8.11
CA ARG A 85 -0.42 -13.36 8.56
C ARG A 85 -0.44 -13.47 10.09
N TYR A 86 -0.54 -14.70 10.60
CA TYR A 86 -0.29 -14.99 12.01
C TYR A 86 1.20 -14.84 12.37
N ASP A 87 2.08 -15.11 11.41
CA ASP A 87 3.50 -14.77 11.47
C ASP A 87 3.82 -13.66 10.46
N PRO A 88 3.79 -12.39 10.88
CA PRO A 88 4.10 -11.23 10.04
C PRO A 88 5.48 -11.27 9.38
N LEU A 89 6.46 -11.94 10.00
CA LEU A 89 7.82 -12.04 9.46
C LEU A 89 7.87 -12.93 8.21
N ARG A 90 6.82 -13.72 7.97
CA ARG A 90 6.63 -14.54 6.77
C ARG A 90 5.65 -13.91 5.78
N ALA A 91 5.37 -12.62 5.90
CA ALA A 91 4.56 -11.90 4.92
C ALA A 91 5.36 -11.74 3.62
N SER A 92 4.72 -12.04 2.48
CA SER A 92 5.37 -11.99 1.18
C SER A 92 5.41 -10.59 0.57
N GLY A 93 4.60 -9.65 1.08
CA GLY A 93 4.51 -8.29 0.54
C GLY A 93 3.78 -8.19 -0.80
N TRP A 94 3.25 -9.29 -1.32
CA TRP A 94 2.47 -9.30 -2.57
C TRP A 94 1.21 -8.46 -2.41
N THR A 95 0.97 -7.58 -3.38
CA THR A 95 -0.24 -6.77 -3.51
C THR A 95 -1.14 -7.35 -4.61
N PRO A 96 -2.42 -6.94 -4.69
CA PRO A 96 -3.29 -7.26 -5.82
C PRO A 96 -2.67 -7.03 -7.20
N LEU A 97 -1.89 -5.95 -7.39
CA LEU A 97 -1.25 -5.66 -8.68
C LEU A 97 -0.17 -6.68 -9.04
N HIS A 98 0.67 -7.11 -8.08
CA HIS A 98 1.66 -8.16 -8.33
C HIS A 98 0.98 -9.46 -8.76
N GLN A 99 -0.10 -9.84 -8.05
CA GLN A 99 -0.86 -11.05 -8.37
C GLN A 99 -1.54 -10.95 -9.74
N ALA A 100 -2.15 -9.81 -10.07
CA ALA A 100 -2.78 -9.61 -11.37
C ALA A 100 -1.80 -9.83 -12.53
N VAL A 101 -0.57 -9.32 -12.41
CA VAL A 101 0.50 -9.55 -13.40
C VAL A 101 0.91 -11.02 -13.44
N TYR A 102 1.18 -11.62 -12.28
CA TYR A 102 1.64 -13.00 -12.19
C TYR A 102 0.61 -14.00 -12.76
N MET A 103 -0.67 -13.72 -12.56
CA MET A 103 -1.79 -14.52 -13.06
C MET A 103 -2.16 -14.22 -14.53
N GLY A 104 -1.45 -13.31 -15.21
CA GLY A 104 -1.69 -12.99 -16.62
C GLY A 104 -2.98 -12.22 -16.87
N SER A 105 -3.39 -11.34 -15.95
CA SER A 105 -4.58 -10.50 -16.10
C SER A 105 -4.47 -9.55 -17.30
N SER A 106 -5.61 -9.11 -17.82
CA SER A 106 -5.65 -8.21 -18.97
C SER A 106 -5.10 -6.82 -18.65
N ILE A 107 -4.65 -6.09 -19.67
CA ILE A 107 -4.27 -4.67 -19.56
C ILE A 107 -5.39 -3.84 -18.93
N HIS A 108 -6.66 -4.14 -19.24
CA HIS A 108 -7.80 -3.42 -18.69
C HIS A 108 -7.92 -3.61 -17.18
N GLU A 109 -7.78 -4.83 -16.67
CA GLU A 109 -7.81 -5.12 -15.23
C GLU A 109 -6.64 -4.49 -14.48
N ILE A 110 -5.44 -4.53 -15.09
CA ILE A 110 -4.24 -3.88 -14.53
C ILE A 110 -4.44 -2.35 -14.46
N LYS A 111 -4.91 -1.72 -15.54
CA LYS A 111 -5.24 -0.29 -15.54
C LYS A 111 -6.25 0.05 -14.46
N ARG A 112 -7.29 -0.78 -14.33
CA ARG A 112 -8.34 -0.59 -13.33
C ARG A 112 -7.79 -0.59 -11.90
N LEU A 113 -6.94 -1.55 -11.55
CA LEU A 113 -6.31 -1.60 -10.22
C LEU A 113 -5.50 -0.33 -9.92
N ILE A 114 -4.79 0.18 -10.92
CA ILE A 114 -3.94 1.36 -10.78
C ILE A 114 -4.78 2.64 -10.72
N GLU A 115 -5.67 2.85 -11.68
CA GLU A 115 -6.35 4.13 -11.92
C GLU A 115 -7.56 4.32 -11.00
N GLU A 116 -8.34 3.26 -10.75
CA GLU A 116 -9.55 3.35 -9.91
C GLU A 116 -9.22 3.09 -8.43
N PHE A 117 -8.36 2.12 -8.14
CA PHE A 117 -8.10 1.69 -6.76
C PHE A 117 -6.75 2.16 -6.19
N GLY A 118 -5.92 2.83 -6.99
CA GLY A 118 -4.67 3.42 -6.53
C GLY A 118 -3.56 2.41 -6.24
N ALA A 119 -3.54 1.27 -6.92
CA ALA A 119 -2.41 0.35 -6.86
C ALA A 119 -1.12 1.04 -7.36
N SER A 120 -0.06 1.01 -6.55
CA SER A 120 1.24 1.58 -6.89
C SER A 120 2.04 0.60 -7.74
N ARG A 121 2.70 1.14 -8.77
CA ARG A 121 3.61 0.36 -9.63
C ARG A 121 4.97 0.17 -8.95
N LEU A 122 5.31 1.06 -8.01
CA LEU A 122 6.54 0.99 -7.20
C LEU A 122 6.40 0.17 -5.92
N ALA A 123 5.21 -0.30 -5.55
CA ALA A 123 5.09 -1.25 -4.46
C ALA A 123 5.91 -2.52 -4.81
N ARG A 124 6.79 -2.95 -3.89
CA ARG A 124 7.64 -4.14 -4.08
C ARG A 124 7.13 -5.34 -3.27
N THR A 125 7.51 -6.55 -3.64
CA THR A 125 7.40 -7.73 -2.75
C THR A 125 8.45 -7.67 -1.61
N ILE A 126 8.25 -8.49 -0.57
CA ILE A 126 9.22 -8.69 0.54
C ILE A 126 9.87 -10.07 0.45
N LEU A 127 9.08 -11.12 0.22
CA LEU A 127 9.56 -12.48 -0.01
C LEU A 127 9.05 -12.95 -1.37
N ALA A 128 9.97 -13.52 -2.14
CA ALA A 128 9.66 -14.20 -3.39
C ALA A 128 9.30 -15.64 -3.10
N GLY A 129 8.18 -16.11 -3.65
CA GLY A 129 7.98 -17.53 -3.88
C GLY A 129 8.90 -17.97 -5.00
N ASP A 130 8.33 -18.25 -6.18
CA ASP A 130 9.10 -18.70 -7.35
C ASP A 130 9.77 -17.56 -8.16
N LEU A 131 9.77 -16.34 -7.63
CA LEU A 131 10.40 -15.18 -8.29
C LEU A 131 11.92 -15.17 -8.09
N PRO A 132 12.69 -14.62 -9.05
CA PRO A 132 14.16 -14.63 -8.98
C PRO A 132 14.72 -13.76 -7.84
N TYR A 133 13.98 -12.73 -7.39
CA TYR A 133 14.40 -11.84 -6.33
C TYR A 133 13.25 -11.57 -5.35
N PRO A 134 13.54 -11.49 -4.03
CA PRO A 134 12.51 -11.28 -3.01
C PRO A 134 11.78 -9.95 -3.12
N SER A 135 12.42 -8.93 -3.69
CA SER A 135 11.89 -7.57 -3.81
C SER A 135 11.76 -7.15 -5.27
N MET A 136 10.58 -7.39 -5.83
CA MET A 136 10.25 -7.05 -7.21
C MET A 136 8.95 -6.22 -7.23
N THR A 137 8.92 -5.23 -8.11
CA THR A 137 7.72 -4.50 -8.55
C THR A 137 6.90 -5.34 -9.51
N ALA A 138 5.66 -4.93 -9.75
CA ALA A 138 4.82 -5.56 -10.77
C ALA A 138 5.45 -5.51 -12.18
N LEU A 139 6.18 -4.44 -12.53
CA LEU A 139 6.89 -4.33 -13.81
C LEU A 139 8.01 -5.37 -13.93
N GLU A 140 8.84 -5.51 -12.90
CA GLU A 140 9.94 -6.48 -12.90
C GLU A 140 9.40 -7.92 -12.96
N ILE A 141 8.26 -8.21 -12.33
CA ILE A 141 7.57 -9.51 -12.47
C ILE A 141 7.11 -9.71 -13.92
N ALA A 142 6.48 -8.71 -14.55
CA ALA A 142 6.04 -8.80 -15.95
C ALA A 142 7.22 -9.10 -16.90
N GLN A 143 8.36 -8.43 -16.69
CA GLN A 143 9.57 -8.66 -17.45
C GLN A 143 10.10 -10.08 -17.26
N HIS A 144 10.12 -10.57 -16.01
CA HIS A 144 10.55 -11.94 -15.72
C HIS A 144 9.66 -12.99 -16.40
N LEU A 145 8.35 -12.73 -16.49
CA LEU A 145 7.39 -13.61 -17.17
C LEU A 145 7.36 -13.44 -18.70
N GLY A 146 8.15 -12.51 -19.26
CA GLY A 146 8.13 -12.20 -20.70
C GLY A 146 6.89 -11.45 -21.17
N ALA A 147 6.11 -10.85 -20.25
CA ALA A 147 4.88 -10.12 -20.53
C ALA A 147 5.15 -8.66 -20.96
N THR A 148 5.93 -8.47 -22.02
CA THR A 148 6.40 -7.15 -22.51
C THR A 148 5.26 -6.20 -22.89
N HIS A 149 4.11 -6.73 -23.31
CA HIS A 149 2.92 -5.94 -23.61
C HIS A 149 2.37 -5.14 -22.40
N LEU A 150 2.75 -5.53 -21.17
CA LEU A 150 2.36 -4.83 -19.93
C LEU A 150 3.30 -3.69 -19.55
N GLU A 151 4.47 -3.56 -20.19
CA GLU A 151 5.49 -2.58 -19.79
C GLU A 151 4.94 -1.15 -19.79
N SER A 152 4.20 -0.77 -20.83
CA SER A 152 3.65 0.59 -20.96
C SER A 152 2.68 0.98 -19.84
N VAL A 153 1.90 0.02 -19.32
CA VAL A 153 0.94 0.28 -18.23
C VAL A 153 1.60 0.20 -16.85
N LEU A 154 2.61 -0.66 -16.69
CA LEU A 154 3.33 -0.88 -15.44
C LEU A 154 4.53 0.05 -15.24
N ALA A 155 4.98 0.76 -16.27
CA ALA A 155 6.03 1.76 -16.16
C ALA A 155 5.67 2.82 -15.11
N PRO A 156 6.52 3.05 -14.08
CA PRO A 156 6.27 4.05 -13.04
C PRO A 156 6.06 5.45 -13.62
N VAL A 157 5.12 6.19 -13.05
CA VAL A 157 4.88 7.60 -13.40
C VAL A 157 5.40 8.46 -12.25
N ILE A 158 6.62 8.98 -12.39
CA ILE A 158 7.30 9.72 -11.34
C ILE A 158 6.97 11.22 -11.43
N TYR A 159 6.29 11.76 -10.41
CA TYR A 159 6.02 13.19 -10.26
C TYR A 159 7.13 13.90 -9.48
N HIS A 160 7.77 13.19 -8.54
CA HIS A 160 8.79 13.75 -7.65
C HIS A 160 10.06 12.91 -7.73
N ALA A 161 10.97 13.31 -8.63
CA ALA A 161 12.24 12.61 -8.79
C ALA A 161 13.21 12.98 -7.67
N VAL A 162 13.63 11.98 -6.90
CA VAL A 162 14.67 12.11 -5.87
C VAL A 162 15.81 11.16 -6.21
N PRO A 163 17.09 11.60 -6.19
CA PRO A 163 18.22 10.71 -6.42
C PRO A 163 18.21 9.51 -5.46
N ASN A 164 18.41 8.30 -5.98
CA ASN A 164 18.29 7.06 -5.21
C ASN A 164 19.16 7.05 -3.94
N ASN A 165 20.39 7.56 -4.01
CA ASN A 165 21.27 7.64 -2.84
C ASN A 165 20.74 8.56 -1.73
N VAL A 166 20.01 9.63 -2.10
CA VAL A 166 19.34 10.51 -1.14
C VAL A 166 18.12 9.81 -0.57
N LEU A 167 17.29 9.21 -1.43
CA LEU A 167 16.07 8.50 -1.04
C LEU A 167 16.38 7.36 -0.06
N SER A 168 17.38 6.53 -0.35
CA SER A 168 17.80 5.42 0.53
C SER A 168 18.25 5.93 1.89
N ARG A 169 19.01 7.03 1.96
CA ARG A 169 19.46 7.62 3.23
C ARG A 169 18.31 8.20 4.05
N VAL A 170 17.34 8.84 3.39
CA VAL A 170 16.15 9.37 4.07
C VAL A 170 15.28 8.22 4.57
N GLN A 171 15.08 7.20 3.75
CA GLN A 171 14.31 6.00 4.10
C GLN A 171 14.91 5.28 5.30
N GLU A 172 16.22 5.03 5.30
CA GLU A 172 16.91 4.36 6.40
C GLU A 172 16.71 5.13 7.71
N ARG A 173 16.88 6.46 7.69
CA ARG A 173 16.68 7.32 8.87
C ARG A 173 15.23 7.34 9.34
N PHE A 174 14.28 7.50 8.42
CA PHE A 174 12.86 7.48 8.72
C PHE A 174 12.44 6.13 9.34
N HIS A 175 12.87 5.02 8.73
CA HIS A 175 12.59 3.69 9.26
C HIS A 175 13.26 3.45 10.62
N GLY A 176 14.48 3.98 10.82
CA GLY A 176 15.17 3.96 12.11
C GLY A 176 14.36 4.64 13.21
N LEU A 177 13.94 5.89 12.97
CA LEU A 177 13.14 6.68 13.91
C LEU A 177 11.85 5.97 14.30
N VAL A 178 11.07 5.48 13.33
CA VAL A 178 9.80 4.78 13.61
C VAL A 178 10.04 3.51 14.45
N ARG A 179 11.11 2.76 14.19
CA ARG A 179 11.44 1.55 14.95
C ARG A 179 11.92 1.86 16.37
N GLU A 180 12.60 2.98 16.56
CA GLU A 180 13.02 3.46 17.87
C GLU A 180 11.80 3.90 18.69
N ASP A 181 10.93 4.73 18.13
CA ASP A 181 9.73 5.25 18.79
C ASP A 181 8.74 4.15 19.19
N LEU A 182 8.48 3.18 18.29
CA LEU A 182 7.56 2.07 18.58
C LEU A 182 8.19 0.99 19.47
N GLY A 183 9.52 0.98 19.57
CA GLY A 183 10.28 -0.15 20.10
C GLY A 183 10.36 -1.33 19.12
N ARG A 184 11.51 -2.01 19.14
CA ARG A 184 11.83 -3.08 18.19
C ARG A 184 10.81 -4.22 18.13
N ARG A 185 10.11 -4.53 19.23
CA ARG A 185 9.13 -5.63 19.27
C ARG A 185 7.84 -5.29 18.54
N ALA A 186 7.29 -4.09 18.76
CA ALA A 186 6.08 -3.63 18.07
C ALA A 186 6.33 -3.44 16.57
N ALA A 187 7.54 -3.01 16.19
CA ALA A 187 7.88 -2.79 14.78
C ALA A 187 8.07 -4.08 13.95
N LYS A 188 8.22 -5.26 14.57
CA LYS A 188 8.46 -6.54 13.83
C LYS A 188 7.29 -6.95 12.93
N GLY A 189 6.07 -6.52 13.24
CA GLY A 189 4.87 -6.80 12.44
C GLY A 189 4.57 -5.77 11.36
N LEU A 190 5.38 -4.69 11.29
CA LEU A 190 5.13 -3.55 10.42
C LEU A 190 6.04 -3.58 9.19
N ARG A 191 5.40 -3.58 8.02
CA ARG A 191 6.01 -3.14 6.77
C ARG A 191 5.98 -1.61 6.72
N LEU A 192 7.13 -0.99 6.96
CA LEU A 192 7.27 0.46 6.77
C LEU A 192 7.16 0.82 5.28
N PRO A 193 6.63 2.01 4.93
CA PRO A 193 6.50 2.43 3.55
C PRO A 193 7.86 2.61 2.88
N GLU A 194 7.99 2.08 1.66
CA GLU A 194 9.08 2.42 0.77
C GLU A 194 8.86 3.84 0.25
N LEU A 195 9.81 4.74 0.48
CA LEU A 195 9.62 6.16 0.18
C LEU A 195 9.56 6.45 -1.32
N GLU A 196 10.03 5.53 -2.17
CA GLU A 196 9.91 5.64 -3.62
C GLU A 196 8.45 5.73 -4.07
N VAL A 197 7.53 5.07 -3.36
CA VAL A 197 6.09 5.09 -3.67
C VAL A 197 5.52 6.51 -3.60
N LEU A 198 6.07 7.38 -2.74
CA LEU A 198 5.65 8.80 -2.69
C LEU A 198 5.97 9.54 -3.99
N GLY A 199 6.97 9.09 -4.74
CA GLY A 199 7.33 9.63 -6.04
C GLY A 199 6.25 9.46 -7.11
N GLU A 200 5.37 8.45 -6.98
CA GLU A 200 4.23 8.24 -7.89
C GLU A 200 2.99 9.07 -7.53
N LEU A 201 2.97 9.68 -6.35
CA LEU A 201 1.82 10.45 -5.92
C LEU A 201 1.94 11.90 -6.42
N ARG A 202 0.86 12.42 -7.01
CA ARG A 202 0.80 13.84 -7.42
C ARG A 202 1.07 14.78 -6.24
N VAL A 203 0.46 14.48 -5.10
CA VAL A 203 0.76 15.07 -3.80
C VAL A 203 1.54 14.02 -3.01
N PRO A 204 2.82 14.23 -2.66
CA PRO A 204 3.67 13.22 -2.03
C PRO A 204 3.35 13.07 -0.54
N LEU A 205 2.09 12.76 -0.23
CA LEU A 205 1.52 12.61 1.10
C LEU A 205 0.80 11.27 1.19
N MET A 206 1.05 10.54 2.27
CA MET A 206 0.48 9.23 2.54
C MET A 206 0.33 9.03 4.05
N TRP A 207 -0.77 8.41 4.46
CA TRP A 207 -0.97 7.99 5.83
C TRP A 207 -0.32 6.63 6.08
N PHE A 208 0.38 6.49 7.20
CA PHE A 208 0.89 5.20 7.66
C PHE A 208 0.40 4.95 9.09
N PRO A 209 -0.70 4.19 9.28
CA PRO A 209 -1.28 3.96 10.59
C PRO A 209 -0.33 3.14 11.47
N LEU A 210 0.03 3.70 12.63
CA LEU A 210 0.77 3.01 13.67
C LEU A 210 -0.22 2.48 14.69
N ARG A 211 -0.30 1.17 14.85
CA ARG A 211 -1.02 0.57 15.98
C ARG A 211 -0.09 0.52 17.17
N GLN A 212 -0.50 1.12 18.29
CA GLN A 212 0.12 0.82 19.57
C GLN A 212 -0.26 -0.61 19.93
N SER A 213 0.73 -1.47 20.19
CA SER A 213 0.45 -2.77 20.79
C SER A 213 -0.22 -2.51 22.13
N GLN A 214 -1.42 -3.05 22.36
CA GLN A 214 -1.99 -3.16 23.70
C GLN A 214 -0.96 -3.92 24.53
N GLY A 215 -0.19 -3.20 25.34
CA GLY A 215 0.70 -3.82 26.32
C GLY A 215 -0.16 -4.64 27.27
N GLU A 216 0.35 -5.78 27.72
CA GLU A 216 -0.17 -6.53 28.86
C GLU A 216 -0.27 -5.59 30.08
N GLY A 217 -1.37 -4.87 30.17
CA GLY A 217 -1.71 -3.94 31.24
C GLY A 217 -2.89 -4.50 32.00
N GLY A 218 -2.62 -5.51 32.83
CA GLY A 218 -3.64 -6.18 33.64
C GLY A 218 -3.03 -6.96 34.79
N VAL A 219 -2.14 -6.34 35.58
CA VAL A 219 -1.90 -6.77 36.95
C VAL A 219 -3.24 -6.66 37.67
N ARG A 220 -3.90 -7.80 37.90
CA ARG A 220 -4.91 -7.91 38.94
C ARG A 220 -4.15 -8.16 40.24
N THR A 221 -4.16 -7.15 41.10
CA THR A 221 -3.91 -7.27 42.54
C THR A 221 -4.75 -8.37 43.15
#